data_AF-A0A106BEF6-F1
#
_entry.id   AF-A0A106BEF6-F1
#
_cell.length_a   1.000
_cell.length_b   1.000
_cell.length_c   1.000
_cell.angle_alpha   90.00
_cell.angle_beta   90.00
_cell.angle_gamma   90.00
#
_symmetry.space_group_name_H-M   'P 1'
#
loop_
_entity.id
_entity.type
_entity.pdbx_description
1 polymer ?
#
loop_
_entity_poly.entity_id
_entity_poly.type
_entity_poly.pdbx_seq_one_letter_code
_entity_poly.pdbx_strand_id
1 'polypeptide(L)'
;SPAGLLVKSMLPRDPSGEMVKLLDQLNSGTHPKLVDGAWASRDGARALMLIQTRAAGSDTDAQQSAMAAIRQAFDQASSASPDARLVMTGPGVFSVTSRDTIKSQVTRLSLISVLLIATLLLLVYRSFSALALGFLPVISGALAGVAAVSLGFGAVHGITLGFGTALIGEAVDYSIYLFVQSEQSGADQQNWIKRFWPTIRLGVLTSIAGFASLLLSGFPGLAQLGLYAIAGLVAAAIVTRFVLPHLLPATFRIRDVAAIGVGLSRLTQRAAALRWPAAILLLAACAILIQNRASLLNDKISSLSPVSQAEVALDERLRADMGAPDVRYLVVVSGTSRESVLRSSEQVSAVLQTQVDQGELARFESPSFYLPSTATQRARQASLPMTALLESNLAQAVQGLPVRAQLFTPFLADVAAARSQPLLQAADLEQTSMAMAVDALLIQQDRRWTA
;
A
#
# COMPACT_ATOMS: atom_id res chain seq x y z
N SER A 1 -8.02 15.93 -45.72
CA SER A 1 -7.79 15.65 -44.29
C SER A 1 -6.66 16.54 -43.79
N PRO A 2 -6.78 17.17 -42.60
CA PRO A 2 -5.69 17.90 -41.94
C PRO A 2 -4.39 17.08 -41.85
N ALA A 3 -4.51 15.76 -41.68
CA ALA A 3 -3.36 14.84 -41.67
C ALA A 3 -2.62 14.78 -43.03
N GLY A 4 -3.35 14.89 -44.15
CA GLY A 4 -2.74 14.93 -45.49
C GLY A 4 -1.96 16.21 -45.78
N LEU A 5 -2.32 17.33 -45.13
CA LEU A 5 -1.57 18.59 -45.24
C LEU A 5 -0.28 18.57 -44.41
N LEU A 6 -0.32 17.97 -43.21
CA LEU A 6 0.85 17.71 -42.37
C LEU A 6 1.86 16.79 -43.07
N VAL A 7 1.40 15.66 -43.60
CA VAL A 7 2.27 14.71 -44.34
C VAL A 7 2.90 15.38 -45.57
N LYS A 8 2.14 16.22 -46.30
CA LYS A 8 2.66 16.97 -47.46
C LYS A 8 3.76 17.96 -47.07
N SER A 9 3.67 18.59 -45.89
CA SER A 9 4.71 19.50 -45.38
C SER A 9 5.94 18.77 -44.81
N MET A 10 5.77 17.55 -44.32
CA MET A 10 6.86 16.76 -43.72
C MET A 10 7.67 15.98 -44.76
N LEU A 11 7.06 15.53 -45.85
CA LEU A 11 7.71 14.69 -46.87
C LEU A 11 9.05 15.26 -47.39
N PRO A 12 9.21 16.57 -47.68
CA PRO A 12 10.50 17.16 -48.08
C PRO A 12 11.62 17.08 -47.02
N ARG A 13 11.26 16.93 -45.74
CA ARG A 13 12.16 16.91 -44.58
C ARG A 13 12.33 15.52 -43.96
N ASP A 14 11.41 14.59 -44.21
CA ASP A 14 11.45 13.21 -43.75
C ASP A 14 10.95 12.26 -44.86
N PRO A 15 11.83 11.90 -45.82
CA PRO A 15 11.46 11.02 -46.93
C PRO A 15 11.11 9.59 -46.49
N SER A 16 11.60 9.17 -45.32
CA SER A 16 11.42 7.83 -44.75
C SER A 16 10.18 7.69 -43.86
N GLY A 17 9.59 8.80 -43.41
CA GLY A 17 8.50 8.80 -42.44
C GLY A 17 8.91 8.38 -41.03
N GLU A 18 10.19 8.50 -40.69
CA GLU A 18 10.71 8.12 -39.36
C GLU A 18 10.18 9.01 -38.25
N MET A 19 9.90 10.29 -38.52
CA MET A 19 9.26 11.18 -37.56
C MET A 19 7.87 10.67 -37.17
N VAL A 20 7.11 10.12 -38.13
CA VAL A 20 5.79 9.53 -37.85
C VAL A 20 5.95 8.28 -36.98
N LYS A 21 6.95 7.44 -37.24
CA LYS A 21 7.23 6.25 -36.41
C LYS A 21 7.67 6.63 -34.99
N LEU A 22 8.52 7.65 -34.83
CA LEU A 22 8.93 8.16 -33.52
C LEU A 22 7.75 8.76 -32.76
N LEU A 23 6.90 9.52 -33.45
CA LEU A 23 5.67 10.05 -32.85
C LEU A 23 4.72 8.93 -32.48
N ASP A 24 4.59 7.88 -33.30
CA ASP A 24 3.75 6.72 -32.99
C ASP A 24 4.30 5.98 -31.77
N GLN A 25 5.62 5.79 -31.68
CA GLN A 25 6.29 5.23 -30.48
C GLN A 25 5.99 6.06 -29.22
N LEU A 26 6.12 7.39 -29.28
CA LEU A 26 5.83 8.28 -28.16
C LEU A 26 4.32 8.40 -27.85
N ASN A 27 3.47 8.19 -28.84
CA ASN A 27 2.01 8.31 -28.76
C ASN A 27 1.32 6.93 -28.71
N SER A 28 2.06 5.88 -28.40
CA SER A 28 1.57 4.51 -28.54
C SER A 28 0.41 4.20 -27.60
N GLY A 29 0.17 5.02 -26.56
CA GLY A 29 -0.87 4.84 -25.56
C GLY A 29 -2.29 4.82 -26.16
N THR A 30 -3.18 4.03 -25.55
CA THR A 30 -4.60 4.07 -25.94
C THR A 30 -5.23 5.33 -25.33
N HIS A 31 -5.03 6.49 -25.93
CA HIS A 31 -5.53 7.73 -25.33
C HIS A 31 -7.06 7.75 -25.28
N PRO A 32 -7.67 8.18 -24.16
CA PRO A 32 -9.10 8.37 -24.09
C PRO A 32 -9.52 9.42 -25.12
N LYS A 33 -10.70 9.24 -25.71
CA LYS A 33 -11.23 10.22 -26.66
C LYS A 33 -11.47 11.54 -25.94
N LEU A 34 -11.10 12.64 -26.56
CA LEU A 34 -11.47 13.98 -26.12
C LEU A 34 -12.89 14.29 -26.60
N VAL A 35 -13.81 14.52 -25.68
CA VAL A 35 -15.18 14.97 -25.93
C VAL A 35 -15.36 16.29 -25.18
N ASP A 36 -15.65 17.36 -25.90
CA ASP A 36 -15.83 18.72 -25.35
C ASP A 36 -14.69 19.18 -24.42
N GLY A 37 -13.45 18.78 -24.74
CA GLY A 37 -12.25 19.15 -23.99
C GLY A 37 -11.96 18.28 -22.76
N ALA A 38 -12.78 17.27 -22.47
CA ALA A 38 -12.54 16.30 -21.41
C ALA A 38 -12.20 14.92 -21.98
N TRP A 39 -11.36 14.15 -21.26
CA TRP A 39 -11.16 12.74 -21.58
C TRP A 39 -12.44 11.95 -21.27
N ALA A 40 -12.87 11.12 -22.20
CA ALA A 40 -14.05 10.28 -22.06
C ALA A 40 -13.66 8.79 -22.13
N SER A 41 -14.38 7.97 -21.37
CA SER A 41 -14.31 6.51 -21.48
C SER A 41 -14.71 6.04 -22.88
N ARG A 42 -14.36 4.79 -23.22
CA ARG A 42 -14.61 4.24 -24.56
C ARG A 42 -16.08 4.20 -24.95
N ASP A 43 -16.97 4.02 -23.97
CA ASP A 43 -18.42 4.03 -24.09
C ASP A 43 -19.03 5.46 -24.07
N GLY A 44 -18.23 6.50 -23.83
CA GLY A 44 -18.67 7.89 -23.70
C GLY A 44 -19.46 8.19 -22.43
N ALA A 45 -19.63 7.22 -21.52
CA ALA A 45 -20.47 7.36 -20.34
C ALA A 45 -19.79 8.08 -19.16
N ARG A 46 -18.46 8.20 -19.18
CA ARG A 46 -17.67 8.75 -18.06
C ARG A 46 -16.68 9.80 -18.56
N ALA A 47 -16.63 10.93 -17.87
CA ALA A 47 -15.54 11.88 -17.97
C ALA A 47 -14.40 11.45 -17.03
N LEU A 48 -13.17 11.51 -17.52
CA LEU A 48 -11.95 11.06 -16.85
C LEU A 48 -11.06 12.26 -16.55
N MET A 49 -10.47 12.27 -15.36
CA MET A 49 -9.54 13.31 -14.92
C MET A 49 -8.42 12.69 -14.09
N LEU A 50 -7.17 13.00 -14.44
CA LEU A 50 -6.01 12.62 -13.65
C LEU A 50 -5.62 13.78 -12.75
N ILE A 51 -5.47 13.52 -11.45
CA ILE A 51 -5.06 14.52 -10.47
C ILE A 51 -3.80 14.00 -9.77
N GLN A 52 -2.72 14.77 -9.84
CA GLN A 52 -1.49 14.52 -9.10
C GLN A 52 -1.49 15.38 -7.84
N THR A 53 -1.34 14.75 -6.67
CA THR A 53 -1.19 15.47 -5.41
C THR A 53 0.27 15.86 -5.18
N ARG A 54 0.50 17.03 -4.57
CA ARG A 54 1.86 17.44 -4.15
C ARG A 54 2.40 16.60 -2.99
N ALA A 55 1.52 16.14 -2.10
CA ALA A 55 1.88 15.30 -0.98
C ALA A 55 2.12 13.85 -1.42
N ALA A 56 2.96 13.15 -0.66
CA ALA A 56 3.19 11.72 -0.86
C ALA A 56 1.88 10.92 -0.66
N GLY A 57 1.74 9.79 -1.35
CA GLY A 57 0.57 8.89 -1.19
C GLY A 57 0.47 8.24 0.19
N SER A 58 1.56 8.25 0.97
CA SER A 58 1.61 7.78 2.36
C SER A 58 1.11 8.82 3.37
N ASP A 59 1.05 10.10 2.99
CA ASP A 59 0.51 11.16 3.85
C ASP A 59 -1.03 11.17 3.79
N THR A 60 -1.63 10.28 4.57
CA THR A 60 -3.09 10.09 4.55
C THR A 60 -3.90 11.34 4.91
N ASP A 61 -3.36 12.27 5.70
CA ASP A 61 -4.07 13.50 6.08
C ASP A 61 -4.07 14.50 4.92
N ALA A 62 -2.94 14.65 4.24
CA ALA A 62 -2.87 15.47 3.03
C ALA A 62 -3.72 14.89 1.90
N GLN A 63 -3.72 13.56 1.73
CA GLN A 63 -4.56 12.86 0.75
C GLN A 63 -6.06 13.05 1.06
N GLN A 64 -6.48 12.95 2.33
CA GLN A 64 -7.86 13.22 2.72
C GLN A 64 -8.26 14.66 2.42
N SER A 65 -7.38 15.63 2.70
CA SER A 65 -7.64 17.05 2.43
C SER A 65 -7.81 17.30 0.93
N ALA A 66 -6.98 16.67 0.09
CA ALA A 66 -7.12 16.74 -1.36
C ALA A 66 -8.43 16.11 -1.85
N MET A 67 -8.80 14.93 -1.34
CA MET A 67 -10.07 14.28 -1.68
C MET A 67 -11.28 15.13 -1.28
N ALA A 68 -11.24 15.78 -0.11
CA ALA A 68 -12.30 16.67 0.35
C ALA A 68 -12.44 17.89 -0.57
N ALA A 69 -11.32 18.49 -0.97
CA ALA A 69 -11.32 19.61 -1.91
C ALA A 69 -11.91 19.22 -3.29
N ILE A 70 -11.56 18.03 -3.80
CA ILE A 70 -12.11 17.51 -5.06
C ILE A 70 -13.62 17.30 -4.96
N ARG A 71 -14.09 16.67 -3.88
CA ARG A 71 -15.53 16.49 -3.62
C ARG A 71 -16.25 17.83 -3.54
N GLN A 72 -15.71 18.78 -2.78
CA GLN A 72 -16.31 20.10 -2.63
C GLN A 72 -16.38 20.86 -3.97
N ALA A 73 -15.34 20.79 -4.80
CA ALA A 73 -15.33 21.39 -6.13
C ALA A 73 -16.35 20.72 -7.06
N PHE A 74 -16.46 19.39 -7.00
CA PHE A 74 -17.47 18.64 -7.75
C PHE A 74 -18.90 19.01 -7.30
N ASP A 75 -19.17 19.06 -6.00
CA ASP A 75 -20.48 19.39 -5.47
C ASP A 75 -20.93 20.81 -5.86
N GLN A 76 -19.99 21.76 -5.93
CA GLN A 76 -20.26 23.12 -6.44
C GLN A 76 -20.60 23.12 -7.93
N ALA A 77 -19.87 22.34 -8.74
CA ALA A 77 -20.08 22.24 -10.19
C ALA A 77 -21.30 21.37 -10.58
N SER A 78 -21.68 20.41 -9.74
CA SER A 78 -22.76 19.44 -9.97
C SER A 78 -24.15 20.08 -10.04
N SER A 79 -24.28 21.34 -9.59
CA SER A 79 -25.48 22.16 -9.79
C SER A 79 -25.93 22.25 -11.27
N ALA A 80 -25.01 22.05 -12.22
CA ALA A 80 -25.31 22.01 -13.66
C ALA A 80 -25.78 20.63 -14.18
N SER A 81 -25.49 19.53 -13.46
CA SER A 81 -25.79 18.16 -13.89
C SER A 81 -26.11 17.27 -12.66
N PRO A 82 -27.36 17.27 -12.18
CA PRO A 82 -27.74 16.59 -10.93
C PRO A 82 -27.59 15.06 -10.97
N ASP A 83 -27.52 14.45 -12.16
CA ASP A 83 -27.32 13.00 -12.31
C ASP A 83 -25.84 12.58 -12.31
N ALA A 84 -24.90 13.54 -12.36
CA ALA A 84 -23.47 13.24 -12.38
C ALA A 84 -23.00 12.72 -11.03
N ARG A 85 -22.12 11.71 -11.05
CA ARG A 85 -21.53 11.11 -9.84
C ARG A 85 -20.01 11.14 -9.91
N LEU A 86 -19.39 11.67 -8.86
CA LEU A 86 -17.94 11.63 -8.69
C LEU A 86 -17.50 10.25 -8.22
N VAL A 87 -16.56 9.66 -8.95
CA VAL A 87 -15.88 8.42 -8.58
C VAL A 87 -14.39 8.69 -8.55
N MET A 88 -13.73 8.32 -7.45
CA MET A 88 -12.29 8.53 -7.26
C MET A 88 -11.63 7.20 -6.97
N THR A 89 -10.43 7.00 -7.52
CA THR A 89 -9.62 5.80 -7.34
C THR A 89 -8.13 6.16 -7.26
N GLY A 90 -7.31 5.18 -6.93
CA GLY A 90 -5.85 5.29 -6.93
C GLY A 90 -5.23 5.24 -5.54
N PRO A 91 -3.89 5.30 -5.46
CA PRO A 91 -3.16 5.03 -4.22
C PRO A 91 -3.57 5.91 -3.05
N GLY A 92 -3.73 7.22 -3.26
CA GLY A 92 -4.15 8.15 -2.21
C GLY A 92 -5.55 7.85 -1.66
N VAL A 93 -6.49 7.52 -2.55
CA VAL A 93 -7.87 7.15 -2.18
C VAL A 93 -7.89 5.85 -1.39
N PHE A 94 -7.13 4.84 -1.82
CA PHE A 94 -7.01 3.57 -1.11
C PHE A 94 -6.37 3.74 0.26
N SER A 95 -5.32 4.56 0.40
CA SER A 95 -4.69 4.84 1.69
C SER A 95 -5.67 5.47 2.68
N VAL A 96 -6.44 6.49 2.29
CA VAL A 96 -7.43 7.15 3.14
C VAL A 96 -8.57 6.21 3.51
N THR A 97 -9.15 5.52 2.52
CA THR A 97 -10.29 4.61 2.73
C THR A 97 -9.90 3.42 3.61
N SER A 98 -8.70 2.88 3.43
CA SER A 98 -8.15 1.80 4.27
C SER A 98 -7.98 2.27 5.71
N ARG A 99 -7.39 3.45 5.91
CA ARG A 99 -7.21 4.04 7.24
C ARG A 99 -8.55 4.24 7.96
N ASP A 100 -9.53 4.82 7.28
CA ASP A 100 -10.84 5.10 7.85
C ASP A 100 -11.61 3.80 8.17
N THR A 101 -11.51 2.80 7.30
CA THR A 101 -12.06 1.46 7.53
C THR A 101 -11.44 0.82 8.77
N ILE A 102 -10.11 0.79 8.85
CA ILE A 102 -9.38 0.26 10.01
C ILE A 102 -9.79 1.02 11.28
N LYS A 103 -9.77 2.36 11.26
CA LYS A 103 -10.14 3.20 12.41
C LYS A 103 -11.56 2.91 12.89
N SER A 104 -12.52 2.81 11.98
CA SER A 104 -13.93 2.51 12.28
C SER A 104 -14.08 1.11 12.89
N GLN A 105 -13.46 0.10 12.26
CA GLN A 105 -13.50 -1.28 12.74
C GLN A 105 -12.85 -1.42 14.11
N VAL A 106 -11.67 -0.85 14.32
CA VAL A 106 -10.96 -0.86 15.61
C VAL A 106 -11.79 -0.17 16.69
N THR A 107 -12.41 0.97 16.38
CA THR A 107 -13.28 1.67 17.34
C THR A 107 -14.50 0.81 17.71
N ARG A 108 -15.14 0.20 16.72
CA ARG A 108 -16.32 -0.65 16.92
C ARG A 108 -15.99 -1.92 17.70
N LEU A 109 -14.93 -2.64 17.33
CA LEU A 109 -14.48 -3.84 18.04
C LEU A 109 -14.00 -3.51 19.45
N SER A 110 -13.24 -2.42 19.63
CA SER A 110 -12.85 -1.94 20.97
C SER A 110 -14.07 -1.71 21.85
N LEU A 111 -15.06 -0.99 21.34
CA LEU A 111 -16.28 -0.68 22.09
C LEU A 111 -17.06 -1.95 22.45
N ILE A 112 -17.24 -2.87 21.49
CA ILE A 112 -17.91 -4.15 21.72
C ILE A 112 -17.15 -4.96 22.78
N SER A 113 -15.82 -5.08 22.67
CA SER A 113 -14.99 -5.82 23.63
C SER A 113 -15.04 -5.22 25.02
N VAL A 114 -14.93 -3.90 25.16
CA VAL A 114 -15.05 -3.21 26.45
C VAL A 114 -16.43 -3.43 27.05
N LEU A 115 -17.51 -3.28 26.27
CA LEU A 115 -18.88 -3.50 26.76
C LEU A 115 -19.10 -4.95 27.17
N LEU A 116 -18.60 -5.92 26.40
CA LEU A 116 -18.72 -7.34 26.71
C LEU A 116 -17.99 -7.69 28.01
N ILE A 117 -16.73 -7.26 28.14
CA ILE A 117 -15.92 -7.49 29.35
C ILE A 117 -16.55 -6.75 30.53
N ALA A 118 -16.96 -5.50 30.36
CA ALA A 118 -17.59 -4.73 31.44
C ALA A 118 -18.88 -5.39 31.93
N THR A 119 -19.72 -5.87 31.00
CA THR A 119 -20.95 -6.60 31.32
C THR A 119 -20.65 -7.90 32.05
N LEU A 120 -19.65 -8.66 31.60
CA LEU A 120 -19.21 -9.89 32.26
C LEU A 120 -18.73 -9.62 33.69
N LEU A 121 -17.82 -8.67 33.87
CA LEU A 121 -17.29 -8.29 35.19
C LEU A 121 -18.42 -7.79 36.10
N LEU A 122 -19.33 -6.96 35.59
CA LEU A 122 -20.46 -6.46 36.36
C LEU A 122 -21.45 -7.58 36.74
N LEU A 123 -21.65 -8.58 35.87
CA LEU A 123 -22.54 -9.71 36.15
C LEU A 123 -21.95 -10.66 37.21
N VAL A 124 -20.62 -10.86 37.20
CA VAL A 124 -19.89 -11.72 38.13
C VAL A 124 -19.68 -11.04 39.49
N TYR A 125 -19.24 -9.78 39.49
CA TYR A 125 -18.85 -9.06 40.71
C TYR A 125 -19.92 -8.12 41.26
N ARG A 126 -20.92 -7.72 40.46
CA ARG A 126 -22.01 -6.79 40.81
C ARG A 126 -21.54 -5.50 41.51
N SER A 127 -20.33 -5.05 41.19
CA SER A 127 -19.67 -3.91 41.84
C SER A 127 -18.99 -3.04 40.80
N PHE A 128 -19.36 -1.76 40.74
CA PHE A 128 -18.70 -0.77 39.89
C PHE A 128 -17.25 -0.51 40.33
N SER A 129 -16.94 -0.66 41.62
CA SER A 129 -15.56 -0.57 42.11
C SER A 129 -14.72 -1.74 41.58
N ALA A 130 -15.26 -2.96 41.60
CA ALA A 130 -14.59 -4.14 41.03
C ALA A 130 -14.34 -3.97 39.52
N LEU A 131 -15.33 -3.42 38.81
CA LEU A 131 -15.23 -3.10 37.40
C LEU A 131 -14.10 -2.10 37.12
N ALA A 132 -14.08 -0.97 37.83
CA ALA A 132 -13.05 0.06 37.67
C ALA A 132 -11.64 -0.47 37.98
N LEU A 133 -11.52 -1.24 39.07
CA LEU A 133 -10.26 -1.89 39.46
C LEU A 133 -9.82 -2.94 38.43
N GLY A 134 -10.77 -3.67 37.82
CA GLY A 134 -10.47 -4.66 36.78
C GLY A 134 -9.93 -4.04 35.49
N PHE A 135 -10.42 -2.85 35.13
CA PHE A 135 -9.91 -2.11 33.98
C PHE A 135 -8.63 -1.32 34.26
N LEU A 136 -8.21 -1.18 35.52
CA LEU A 136 -7.01 -0.39 35.86
C LEU A 136 -5.74 -0.94 35.17
N PRO A 137 -5.41 -2.25 35.23
CA PRO A 137 -4.28 -2.80 34.48
C PRO A 137 -4.41 -2.63 32.96
N VAL A 138 -5.63 -2.71 32.42
CA VAL A 138 -5.90 -2.55 30.99
C VAL A 138 -5.57 -1.13 30.53
N ILE A 139 -6.07 -0.12 31.23
CA ILE A 139 -5.85 1.29 30.89
C ILE A 139 -4.36 1.62 31.02
N SER A 140 -3.72 1.20 32.11
CA SER A 140 -2.28 1.40 32.30
C SER A 140 -1.46 0.70 31.22
N GLY A 141 -1.84 -0.52 30.83
CA GLY A 141 -1.20 -1.27 29.75
C GLY A 141 -1.35 -0.57 28.40
N ALA A 142 -2.57 -0.16 28.03
CA ALA A 142 -2.81 0.55 26.78
C ALA A 142 -2.01 1.86 26.70
N LEU A 143 -2.00 2.67 27.77
CA LEU A 143 -1.24 3.91 27.83
C LEU A 143 0.28 3.67 27.73
N ALA A 144 0.80 2.68 28.44
CA ALA A 144 2.22 2.32 28.37
C ALA A 144 2.61 1.81 26.97
N GLY A 145 1.76 1.00 26.35
CA GLY A 145 1.94 0.51 24.98
C GLY A 145 1.98 1.67 23.96
N VAL A 146 0.99 2.58 24.02
CA VAL A 146 0.95 3.77 23.16
C VAL A 146 2.19 4.64 23.38
N ALA A 147 2.58 4.89 24.63
CA ALA A 147 3.76 5.69 24.95
C ALA A 147 5.04 5.04 24.41
N ALA A 148 5.22 3.73 24.60
CA ALA A 148 6.39 3.01 24.12
C ALA A 148 6.51 3.06 22.58
N VAL A 149 5.41 2.83 21.85
CA VAL A 149 5.41 2.92 20.39
C VAL A 149 5.63 4.36 19.92
N SER A 150 5.00 5.34 20.57
CA SER A 150 5.18 6.75 20.21
C SER A 150 6.63 7.20 20.41
N LEU A 151 7.30 6.74 21.47
CA LEU A 151 8.71 7.03 21.72
C LEU A 151 9.65 6.27 20.77
N GLY A 152 9.33 5.02 20.43
CA GLY A 152 10.17 4.18 19.58
C GLY A 152 10.03 4.45 18.08
N PHE A 153 8.85 4.86 17.61
CA PHE A 153 8.52 4.95 16.18
C PHE A 153 7.87 6.28 15.77
N GLY A 154 7.62 7.21 16.69
CA GLY A 154 7.03 8.53 16.42
C GLY A 154 5.52 8.53 16.17
N ALA A 155 4.99 7.52 15.47
CA ALA A 155 3.57 7.37 15.17
C ALA A 155 3.09 5.93 15.40
N VAL A 156 1.84 5.80 15.85
CA VAL A 156 1.19 4.50 16.09
C VAL A 156 0.38 4.11 14.86
N HIS A 157 0.67 2.94 14.29
CA HIS A 157 -0.10 2.42 13.16
C HIS A 157 -1.51 1.98 13.59
N GLY A 158 -2.49 2.12 12.69
CA GLY A 158 -3.87 1.69 12.95
C GLY A 158 -4.00 0.20 13.29
N ILE A 159 -3.16 -0.66 12.69
CA ILE A 159 -3.10 -2.10 12.99
C ILE A 159 -2.65 -2.33 14.45
N THR A 160 -1.67 -1.57 14.93
CA THR A 160 -1.17 -1.64 16.32
C THR A 160 -2.27 -1.25 17.31
N LEU A 161 -3.04 -0.19 17.03
CA LEU A 161 -4.21 0.19 17.84
C LEU A 161 -5.30 -0.89 17.82
N GLY A 162 -5.51 -1.51 16.65
CA GLY A 162 -6.43 -2.64 16.53
C GLY A 162 -6.03 -3.81 17.42
N PHE A 163 -4.74 -4.12 17.50
CA PHE A 163 -4.25 -5.13 18.43
C PHE A 163 -4.42 -4.73 19.90
N GLY A 164 -4.56 -3.43 20.18
CA GLY A 164 -5.00 -2.91 21.47
C GLY A 164 -6.27 -3.59 22.01
N THR A 165 -7.20 -4.02 21.14
CA THR A 165 -8.39 -4.76 21.60
C THR A 165 -8.07 -6.12 22.19
N ALA A 166 -7.04 -6.81 21.67
CA ALA A 166 -6.59 -8.10 22.21
C ALA A 166 -5.92 -7.90 23.59
N LEU A 167 -5.13 -6.82 23.74
CA LEU A 167 -4.52 -6.45 25.02
C LEU A 167 -5.57 -6.23 26.13
N ILE A 168 -6.76 -5.72 25.79
CA ILE A 168 -7.86 -5.56 26.77
C ILE A 168 -8.21 -6.90 27.42
N GLY A 169 -8.36 -7.96 26.63
CA GLY A 169 -8.67 -9.30 27.13
C GLY A 169 -7.52 -9.88 27.95
N GLU A 170 -6.30 -9.78 27.45
CA GLU A 170 -5.14 -10.36 28.14
C GLU A 170 -4.81 -9.63 29.45
N ALA A 171 -4.87 -8.30 29.47
CA ALA A 171 -4.57 -7.52 30.66
C ALA A 171 -5.67 -7.61 31.73
N VAL A 172 -6.95 -7.75 31.34
CA VAL A 172 -8.04 -7.87 32.31
C VAL A 172 -7.97 -9.21 33.06
N ASP A 173 -7.48 -10.28 32.42
CA ASP A 173 -7.35 -11.60 33.05
C ASP A 173 -6.47 -11.57 34.30
N TYR A 174 -5.44 -10.71 34.32
CA TYR A 174 -4.56 -10.56 35.48
C TYR A 174 -5.33 -10.02 36.70
N SER A 175 -6.23 -9.06 36.47
CA SER A 175 -7.11 -8.52 37.52
C SER A 175 -8.13 -9.57 37.99
N ILE A 176 -8.73 -10.31 37.05
CA ILE A 176 -9.69 -11.38 37.35
C ILE A 176 -9.04 -12.46 38.20
N TYR A 177 -7.82 -12.88 37.86
CA TYR A 177 -7.08 -13.89 38.60
C TYR A 177 -6.77 -13.42 40.03
N LEU A 178 -6.37 -12.15 40.20
CA LEU A 178 -6.19 -11.57 41.53
C LEU A 178 -7.50 -11.57 42.33
N PHE A 179 -8.60 -11.11 41.73
CA PHE A 179 -9.92 -11.02 42.39
C PHE A 179 -10.39 -12.39 42.87
N VAL A 180 -10.39 -13.40 41.98
CA VAL A 180 -10.83 -14.76 42.31
C VAL A 180 -10.01 -15.38 43.45
N GLN A 181 -8.68 -15.19 43.44
CA GLN A 181 -7.82 -15.79 44.46
C GLN A 181 -7.85 -15.04 45.80
N SER A 182 -8.10 -13.72 45.78
CA SER A 182 -8.21 -12.89 46.97
C SER A 182 -9.45 -13.21 47.82
N GLU A 183 -10.51 -13.71 47.20
CA GLU A 183 -11.73 -14.13 47.90
C GLU A 183 -11.54 -15.47 48.63
N GLN A 184 -10.84 -16.43 48.01
CA GLN A 184 -10.61 -17.77 48.57
C GLN A 184 -9.64 -17.80 49.76
N SER A 185 -8.70 -16.85 49.83
CA SER A 185 -7.61 -16.88 50.81
C SER A 185 -7.84 -15.97 52.03
N GLY A 186 -8.95 -15.23 52.05
CA GLY A 186 -9.06 -14.01 52.86
C GLY A 186 -8.07 -12.94 52.38
N ALA A 187 -8.22 -11.70 52.82
CA ALA A 187 -7.41 -10.55 52.36
C ALA A 187 -5.91 -10.59 52.79
N ASP A 188 -5.30 -11.77 52.93
CA ASP A 188 -3.87 -11.91 53.17
C ASP A 188 -3.08 -11.72 51.87
N GLN A 189 -2.68 -10.47 51.65
CA GLN A 189 -1.85 -10.03 50.52
C GLN A 189 -0.56 -10.87 50.39
N GLN A 190 0.06 -11.30 51.49
CA GLN A 190 1.31 -12.05 51.46
C GLN A 190 1.13 -13.48 50.95
N ASN A 191 -0.01 -14.09 51.23
CA ASN A 191 -0.36 -15.40 50.69
C ASN A 191 -0.57 -15.33 49.17
N TRP A 192 -1.26 -14.30 48.67
CA TRP A 192 -1.43 -14.12 47.21
C TRP A 192 -0.09 -14.02 46.47
N ILE A 193 0.83 -13.21 47.02
CA ILE A 193 2.16 -12.98 46.43
C ILE A 193 2.93 -14.30 46.33
N LYS A 194 2.90 -15.11 47.39
CA LYS A 194 3.70 -16.33 47.45
C LYS A 194 3.10 -17.45 46.61
N ARG A 195 1.77 -17.55 46.57
CA ARG A 195 1.09 -18.72 46.01
C ARG A 195 0.63 -18.55 44.56
N PHE A 196 0.20 -17.36 44.16
CA PHE A 196 -0.46 -17.16 42.86
C PHE A 196 0.33 -16.30 41.88
N TRP A 197 1.14 -15.35 42.37
CA TRP A 197 1.99 -14.53 41.50
C TRP A 197 2.95 -15.34 40.61
N PRO A 198 3.57 -16.45 41.05
CA PRO A 198 4.43 -17.23 40.16
C PRO A 198 3.73 -17.71 38.88
N THR A 199 2.44 -18.07 38.98
CA THR A 199 1.61 -18.50 37.84
C THR A 199 1.32 -17.33 36.89
N ILE A 200 0.89 -16.18 37.42
CA ILE A 200 0.64 -14.98 36.60
C ILE A 200 1.94 -14.52 35.93
N ARG A 201 3.05 -14.48 36.68
CA ARG A 201 4.37 -14.10 36.16
C ARG A 201 4.79 -15.02 35.02
N LEU A 202 4.59 -16.33 35.16
CA LEU A 202 4.89 -17.28 34.09
C LEU A 202 4.06 -16.98 32.84
N GLY A 203 2.74 -16.74 32.99
CA GLY A 203 1.86 -16.36 31.89
C GLY A 203 2.33 -15.08 31.17
N VAL A 204 2.62 -14.01 31.93
CA VAL A 204 3.16 -12.75 31.40
C VAL A 204 4.46 -12.98 30.64
N LEU A 205 5.39 -13.75 31.20
CA LEU A 205 6.68 -14.04 30.55
C LEU A 205 6.50 -14.85 29.26
N THR A 206 5.58 -15.80 29.23
CA THR A 206 5.29 -16.57 28.00
C THR A 206 4.70 -15.69 26.90
N SER A 207 3.80 -14.77 27.25
CA SER A 207 3.25 -13.82 26.28
C SER A 207 4.29 -12.84 25.77
N ILE A 208 5.13 -12.29 26.67
CA ILE A 208 6.25 -11.43 26.29
C ILE A 208 7.19 -12.15 25.33
N ALA A 209 7.52 -13.42 25.60
CA ALA A 209 8.36 -14.22 24.71
C ALA A 209 7.71 -14.40 23.33
N GLY A 210 6.40 -14.63 23.27
CA GLY A 210 5.63 -14.69 22.03
C GLY A 210 5.69 -13.37 21.24
N PHE A 211 5.36 -12.25 21.88
CA PHE A 211 5.37 -10.93 21.24
C PHE A 211 6.78 -10.42 20.89
N ALA A 212 7.81 -10.87 21.61
CA ALA A 212 9.21 -10.52 21.32
C ALA A 212 9.65 -11.03 19.95
N SER A 213 9.07 -12.14 19.47
CA SER A 213 9.34 -12.62 18.11
C SER A 213 8.94 -11.60 17.03
N LEU A 214 7.91 -10.78 17.27
CA LEU A 214 7.44 -9.77 16.33
C LEU A 214 8.36 -8.55 16.26
N LEU A 215 9.10 -8.25 17.34
CA LEU A 215 10.12 -7.19 17.33
C LEU A 215 11.23 -7.44 16.31
N LEU A 216 11.49 -8.72 16.00
CA LEU A 216 12.50 -9.14 15.02
C LEU A 216 11.99 -9.09 13.58
N SER A 217 10.74 -8.67 13.36
CA SER A 217 10.15 -8.59 12.03
C SER A 217 10.75 -7.45 11.21
N GLY A 218 11.07 -7.73 9.94
CA GLY A 218 11.41 -6.69 8.96
C GLY A 218 10.23 -5.79 8.55
N PHE A 219 9.02 -6.09 9.03
CA PHE A 219 7.83 -5.27 8.78
C PHE A 219 7.57 -4.34 9.98
N PRO A 220 7.74 -3.01 9.83
CA PRO A 220 7.64 -2.07 10.95
C PRO A 220 6.32 -2.15 11.73
N GLY A 221 5.20 -2.42 11.07
CA GLY A 221 3.90 -2.55 11.74
C GLY A 221 3.83 -3.73 12.72
N LEU A 222 4.50 -4.85 12.42
CA LEU A 222 4.57 -6.02 13.31
C LEU A 222 5.53 -5.75 14.48
N ALA A 223 6.66 -5.08 14.22
CA ALA A 223 7.58 -4.67 15.28
C ALA A 223 6.90 -3.69 16.26
N GLN A 224 6.13 -2.72 15.75
CA GLN A 224 5.33 -1.83 16.60
C GLN A 224 4.31 -2.59 17.44
N LEU A 225 3.64 -3.58 16.86
CA LEU A 225 2.67 -4.44 17.56
C LEU A 225 3.35 -5.21 18.70
N GLY A 226 4.52 -5.80 18.45
CA GLY A 226 5.32 -6.46 19.48
C GLY A 226 5.69 -5.52 20.63
N LEU A 227 6.19 -4.32 20.32
CA LEU A 227 6.58 -3.34 21.33
C LEU A 227 5.38 -2.87 22.17
N TYR A 228 4.26 -2.57 21.50
CA TYR A 228 3.00 -2.18 22.13
C TYR A 228 2.54 -3.24 23.13
N ALA A 229 2.48 -4.51 22.69
CA ALA A 229 2.02 -5.61 23.52
C ALA A 229 2.94 -5.84 24.73
N ILE A 230 4.26 -5.89 24.53
CA ILE A 230 5.21 -6.12 25.62
C ILE A 230 5.14 -5.00 26.66
N ALA A 231 5.20 -3.74 26.23
CA ALA A 231 5.13 -2.60 27.15
C ALA A 231 3.79 -2.59 27.90
N GLY A 232 2.69 -2.88 27.21
CA GLY A 232 1.37 -2.94 27.81
C GLY A 232 1.22 -4.08 28.82
N LEU A 233 1.71 -5.28 28.51
CA LEU A 233 1.67 -6.43 29.42
C LEU A 233 2.53 -6.22 30.65
N VAL A 234 3.73 -5.66 30.49
CA VAL A 234 4.62 -5.32 31.61
C VAL A 234 3.94 -4.31 32.54
N ALA A 235 3.35 -3.24 31.99
CA ALA A 235 2.64 -2.25 32.79
C ALA A 235 1.40 -2.83 33.48
N ALA A 236 0.59 -3.62 32.77
CA ALA A 236 -0.57 -4.30 33.35
C ALA A 236 -0.18 -5.26 34.48
N ALA A 237 0.91 -6.02 34.30
CA ALA A 237 1.43 -6.93 35.32
C ALA A 237 1.95 -6.17 36.54
N ILE A 238 2.66 -5.06 36.36
CA ILE A 238 3.14 -4.19 37.44
C ILE A 238 1.96 -3.62 38.24
N VAL A 239 0.94 -3.08 37.55
CA VAL A 239 -0.26 -2.52 38.19
C VAL A 239 -1.01 -3.60 38.96
N THR A 240 -1.20 -4.77 38.36
CA THR A 240 -1.84 -5.92 39.02
C THR A 240 -1.05 -6.38 40.25
N ARG A 241 0.28 -6.34 40.19
CA ARG A 241 1.16 -6.85 41.26
C ARG A 241 1.31 -5.91 42.44
N PHE A 242 1.46 -4.62 42.16
CA PHE A 242 1.89 -3.64 43.14
C PHE A 242 0.82 -2.62 43.50
N VAL A 243 -0.13 -2.33 42.60
CA VAL A 243 -1.16 -1.31 42.84
C VAL A 243 -2.47 -1.97 43.27
N LEU A 244 -2.95 -2.93 42.48
CA LEU A 244 -4.28 -3.51 42.62
C LEU A 244 -4.54 -4.17 43.99
N PRO A 245 -3.60 -4.90 44.62
CA PRO A 245 -3.82 -5.51 45.93
C PRO A 245 -4.05 -4.49 47.06
N HIS A 246 -3.53 -3.27 46.92
CA HIS A 246 -3.71 -2.19 47.91
C HIS A 246 -5.03 -1.44 47.71
N LEU A 247 -5.64 -1.52 46.53
CA LEU A 247 -6.90 -0.86 46.20
C LEU A 247 -8.12 -1.77 46.35
N LEU A 248 -7.89 -3.08 46.53
CA LEU A 248 -8.95 -4.07 46.72
C LEU A 248 -9.64 -3.87 48.08
N PRO A 249 -10.97 -3.62 48.10
CA PRO A 249 -11.70 -3.47 49.36
C PRO A 249 -11.70 -4.76 50.16
N ALA A 250 -11.53 -4.69 51.48
CA ALA A 250 -11.60 -5.85 52.37
C ALA A 250 -12.99 -6.54 52.36
N THR A 251 -14.03 -5.86 51.88
CA THR A 251 -15.40 -6.37 51.73
C THR A 251 -15.70 -6.93 50.35
N PHE A 252 -14.69 -7.10 49.49
CA PHE A 252 -14.87 -7.66 48.15
C PHE A 252 -15.46 -9.07 48.23
N ARG A 253 -16.60 -9.28 47.55
CA ARG A 253 -17.27 -10.57 47.47
C ARG A 253 -17.60 -10.88 46.03
N ILE A 254 -17.30 -12.11 45.62
CA ILE A 254 -17.66 -12.63 44.30
C ILE A 254 -19.01 -13.33 44.43
N ARG A 255 -19.85 -13.26 43.39
CA ARG A 255 -21.10 -14.03 43.36
C ARG A 255 -20.78 -15.51 43.42
N ASP A 256 -21.44 -16.23 44.33
CA ASP A 256 -21.38 -17.68 44.34
C ASP A 256 -22.06 -18.25 43.08
N VAL A 257 -21.23 -18.78 42.19
CA VAL A 257 -21.63 -19.46 40.95
C VAL A 257 -21.46 -20.98 41.05
N ALA A 258 -21.29 -21.52 42.26
CA ALA A 258 -21.07 -22.95 42.49
C ALA A 258 -22.21 -23.81 41.92
N ALA A 259 -23.46 -23.35 41.98
CA ALA A 259 -24.59 -24.07 41.39
C ALA A 259 -24.42 -24.31 39.87
N ILE A 260 -23.92 -23.29 39.15
CA ILE A 260 -23.59 -23.40 37.72
C ILE A 260 -22.37 -24.32 37.53
N GLY A 261 -21.35 -24.17 38.37
CA GLY A 261 -20.14 -25.00 38.36
C GLY A 261 -20.43 -26.49 38.59
N VAL A 262 -21.35 -26.84 39.49
CA VAL A 262 -21.77 -28.22 39.76
C VAL A 262 -22.60 -28.78 38.60
N GLY A 263 -23.43 -27.96 37.95
CA GLY A 263 -24.13 -28.35 36.72
C GLY A 263 -23.16 -28.66 35.58
N LEU A 264 -22.17 -27.78 35.37
CA LEU A 264 -21.12 -27.96 34.37
C LEU A 264 -20.21 -29.15 34.69
N SER A 265 -19.88 -29.41 35.96
CA SER A 265 -18.99 -30.53 36.33
C SER A 265 -19.60 -31.89 36.03
N ARG A 266 -20.93 -32.03 36.17
CA ARG A 266 -21.66 -33.24 35.74
C ARG A 266 -21.63 -33.41 34.22
N LEU A 267 -21.67 -32.31 33.48
CA LEU A 267 -21.53 -32.29 32.02
C LEU A 267 -20.10 -32.64 31.59
N THR A 268 -19.06 -32.10 32.25
CA THR A 268 -17.66 -32.40 31.92
C THR A 268 -17.28 -33.84 32.22
N GLN A 269 -17.83 -34.44 33.29
CA GLN A 269 -17.67 -35.87 33.57
C GLN A 269 -18.26 -36.75 32.44
N ARG A 270 -19.41 -36.35 31.86
CA ARG A 270 -19.98 -37.02 30.67
C ARG A 270 -19.18 -36.72 29.40
N ALA A 271 -18.55 -35.54 29.32
CA ALA A 271 -17.70 -35.16 28.20
C ALA A 271 -16.41 -36.00 28.09
N ALA A 272 -16.02 -36.75 29.12
CA ALA A 272 -14.95 -37.74 29.02
C ALA A 272 -15.23 -38.83 27.97
N ALA A 273 -16.50 -39.09 27.64
CA ALA A 273 -16.89 -39.97 26.53
C ALA A 273 -16.68 -39.29 25.15
N LEU A 274 -16.72 -37.95 25.08
CA LEU A 274 -16.49 -37.18 23.86
C LEU A 274 -15.01 -37.07 23.46
N ARG A 275 -14.07 -37.59 24.27
CA ARG A 275 -12.63 -37.57 23.92
C ARG A 275 -12.31 -38.24 22.59
N TRP A 276 -12.99 -39.34 22.27
CA TRP A 276 -12.80 -40.07 21.02
C TRP A 276 -13.38 -39.31 19.82
N PRO A 277 -14.62 -38.81 19.87
CA PRO A 277 -15.14 -37.85 18.88
C PRO A 277 -14.23 -36.63 18.69
N ALA A 278 -13.71 -36.04 19.76
CA ALA A 278 -12.80 -34.90 19.70
C ALA A 278 -11.47 -35.25 19.04
N ALA A 279 -10.90 -36.43 19.35
CA ALA A 279 -9.69 -36.92 18.69
C ALA A 279 -9.92 -37.21 17.21
N ILE A 280 -11.07 -37.78 16.84
CA ILE A 280 -11.47 -38.01 15.44
C ILE A 280 -11.64 -36.67 14.72
N LEU A 281 -12.31 -35.69 15.35
CA LEU A 281 -12.45 -34.34 14.82
C LEU A 281 -11.09 -33.65 14.64
N LEU A 282 -10.18 -33.80 15.59
CA LEU A 282 -8.82 -33.27 15.49
C LEU A 282 -8.07 -33.93 14.34
N LEU A 283 -8.14 -35.26 14.21
CA LEU A 283 -7.53 -36.00 13.10
C LEU A 283 -8.14 -35.60 11.76
N ALA A 284 -9.45 -35.43 11.68
CA ALA A 284 -10.14 -34.96 10.49
C ALA A 284 -9.72 -33.52 10.13
N ALA A 285 -9.63 -32.62 11.12
CA ALA A 285 -9.14 -31.27 10.93
C ALA A 285 -7.69 -31.25 10.43
N CYS A 286 -6.80 -32.06 11.03
CA CYS A 286 -5.43 -32.23 10.58
C CYS A 286 -5.36 -32.79 9.15
N ALA A 287 -6.17 -33.81 8.82
CA ALA A 287 -6.22 -34.39 7.48
C ALA A 287 -6.69 -33.34 6.45
N ILE A 288 -7.71 -32.56 6.77
CA ILE A 288 -8.21 -31.46 5.92
C ILE A 288 -7.11 -30.39 5.74
N LEU A 289 -6.41 -29.98 6.80
CA LEU A 289 -5.32 -29.00 6.72
C LEU A 289 -4.15 -29.51 5.86
N ILE A 290 -3.77 -30.78 6.02
CA ILE A 290 -2.69 -31.39 5.23
C ILE A 290 -3.10 -31.50 3.76
N GLN A 291 -4.35 -31.92 3.49
CA GLN A 291 -4.86 -32.07 2.13
C GLN A 291 -4.98 -30.72 1.41
N ASN A 292 -5.38 -29.66 2.13
CA ASN A 292 -5.59 -28.33 1.56
C ASN A 292 -4.39 -27.38 1.73
N ARG A 293 -3.23 -27.87 2.22
CA ARG A 293 -2.05 -27.05 2.57
C ARG A 293 -1.62 -26.08 1.46
N ALA A 294 -1.73 -26.50 0.20
CA ALA A 294 -1.31 -25.70 -0.95
C ALA A 294 -2.28 -24.55 -1.25
N SER A 295 -3.56 -24.68 -0.89
CA SER A 295 -4.58 -23.64 -1.07
C SER A 295 -4.68 -22.67 0.11
N LEU A 296 -4.20 -23.07 1.29
CA LEU A 296 -4.27 -22.28 2.52
C LEU A 296 -3.18 -21.20 2.59
N LEU A 297 -2.04 -21.42 1.95
CA LEU A 297 -0.98 -20.43 1.81
C LEU A 297 -1.38 -19.42 0.73
N ASN A 298 -1.59 -18.17 1.15
CA ASN A 298 -1.82 -17.07 0.23
C ASN A 298 -0.55 -16.23 0.12
N ASP A 299 0.15 -16.37 -1.00
CA ASP A 299 1.42 -15.68 -1.25
C ASP A 299 1.21 -14.22 -1.69
N LYS A 300 -0.05 -13.76 -1.80
CA LYS A 300 -0.38 -12.41 -2.23
C LYS A 300 -0.56 -11.48 -1.05
N ILE A 301 0.44 -10.62 -0.80
CA ILE A 301 0.35 -9.54 0.20
C ILE A 301 -0.91 -8.67 -0.01
N SER A 302 -1.38 -8.51 -1.25
CA SER A 302 -2.60 -7.77 -1.57
C SER A 302 -3.86 -8.33 -0.90
N SER A 303 -3.87 -9.60 -0.47
CA SER A 303 -5.00 -10.16 0.30
C SER A 303 -5.11 -9.62 1.71
N LEU A 304 -4.05 -9.00 2.25
CA LEU A 304 -4.07 -8.30 3.53
C LEU A 304 -4.61 -6.87 3.39
N SER A 305 -4.86 -6.40 2.17
CA SER A 305 -5.45 -5.09 1.93
C SER A 305 -6.92 -5.07 2.35
N PRO A 306 -7.39 -4.07 3.12
CA PRO A 306 -8.79 -3.90 3.43
C PRO A 306 -9.61 -3.38 2.24
N VAL A 307 -8.95 -3.04 1.12
CA VAL A 307 -9.58 -2.57 -0.11
C VAL A 307 -10.39 -3.71 -0.74
N SER A 308 -11.65 -3.43 -1.04
CA SER A 308 -12.56 -4.41 -1.61
C SER A 308 -12.18 -4.79 -3.05
N GLN A 309 -12.54 -5.99 -3.49
CA GLN A 309 -12.34 -6.39 -4.89
C GLN A 309 -13.11 -5.49 -5.87
N ALA A 310 -14.23 -4.90 -5.44
CA ALA A 310 -15.00 -3.95 -6.23
C ALA A 310 -14.21 -2.65 -6.48
N GLU A 311 -13.49 -2.14 -5.48
CA GLU A 311 -12.63 -0.94 -5.61
C GLU A 311 -11.40 -1.23 -6.49
N VAL A 312 -10.79 -2.40 -6.35
CA VAL A 312 -9.69 -2.83 -7.24
C VAL A 312 -10.18 -2.93 -8.69
N ALA A 313 -11.32 -3.58 -8.91
CA ALA A 313 -11.89 -3.74 -10.26
C ALA A 313 -12.31 -2.39 -10.86
N LEU A 314 -12.76 -1.44 -10.03
CA LEU A 314 -13.07 -0.08 -10.46
C LEU A 314 -11.80 0.67 -10.89
N ASP A 315 -10.71 0.57 -10.12
CA ASP A 315 -9.41 1.15 -10.46
C ASP A 315 -8.89 0.61 -11.79
N GLU A 316 -8.91 -0.72 -11.96
CA GLU A 316 -8.50 -1.37 -13.20
C GLU A 316 -9.30 -0.89 -14.40
N ARG A 317 -10.63 -0.75 -14.26
CA ARG A 317 -11.48 -0.21 -15.34
C ARG A 317 -11.13 1.23 -15.67
N LEU A 318 -11.02 2.11 -14.66
CA LEU A 318 -10.73 3.53 -14.89
C LEU A 318 -9.34 3.75 -15.49
N ARG A 319 -8.33 2.98 -15.06
CA ARG A 319 -7.00 3.00 -15.70
C ARG A 319 -7.06 2.53 -17.15
N ALA A 320 -7.80 1.46 -17.43
CA ALA A 320 -7.97 0.96 -18.80
C ALA A 320 -8.69 1.97 -19.72
N ASP A 321 -9.70 2.68 -19.20
CA ASP A 321 -10.38 3.74 -19.94
C ASP A 321 -9.48 4.95 -20.20
N MET A 322 -8.58 5.25 -19.27
CA MET A 322 -7.55 6.29 -19.42
C MET A 322 -6.38 5.88 -20.33
N GLY A 323 -6.29 4.61 -20.74
CA GLY A 323 -5.11 4.09 -21.41
C GLY A 323 -3.85 4.13 -20.55
N ALA A 324 -4.00 4.23 -19.23
CA ALA A 324 -2.89 4.26 -18.30
C ALA A 324 -2.23 2.87 -18.24
N PRO A 325 -0.89 2.79 -18.22
CA PRO A 325 -0.18 1.53 -18.18
C PRO A 325 -0.48 0.77 -16.88
N ASP A 326 -0.41 -0.56 -16.93
CA ASP A 326 -0.48 -1.40 -15.74
C ASP A 326 0.86 -1.32 -15.00
N VAL A 327 0.93 -0.46 -13.97
CA VAL A 327 2.15 -0.20 -13.18
C VAL A 327 2.48 -1.34 -12.19
N ARG A 328 1.88 -2.53 -12.37
CA ARG A 328 2.15 -3.70 -11.52
C ARG A 328 3.60 -4.17 -11.58
N TYR A 329 4.29 -3.94 -12.69
CA TYR A 329 5.67 -4.36 -12.89
C TYR A 329 6.53 -3.16 -13.27
N LEU A 330 7.54 -2.91 -12.45
CA LEU A 330 8.53 -1.85 -12.67
C LEU A 330 9.92 -2.49 -12.69
N VAL A 331 10.71 -2.15 -13.70
CA VAL A 331 12.13 -2.50 -13.75
C VAL A 331 12.90 -1.28 -13.30
N VAL A 332 13.45 -1.34 -12.09
CA VAL A 332 14.09 -0.19 -11.44
C VAL A 332 15.59 -0.21 -11.68
N VAL A 333 16.11 0.87 -12.25
CA VAL A 333 17.54 1.06 -12.54
C VAL A 333 18.07 2.22 -11.69
N SER A 334 18.94 1.91 -10.72
CA SER A 334 19.52 2.93 -9.83
C SER A 334 21.00 3.18 -10.10
N GLY A 335 21.41 4.44 -10.04
CA GLY A 335 22.80 4.87 -10.27
C GLY A 335 23.17 6.15 -9.52
N THR A 336 24.44 6.51 -9.56
CA THR A 336 24.96 7.74 -8.89
C THR A 336 24.81 8.99 -9.75
N SER A 337 24.55 8.84 -11.06
CA SER A 337 24.34 9.95 -11.99
C SER A 337 23.19 9.65 -12.94
N ARG A 338 22.49 10.72 -13.35
CA ARG A 338 21.43 10.65 -14.37
C ARG A 338 21.90 9.93 -15.63
N GLU A 339 23.09 10.28 -16.12
CA GLU A 339 23.66 9.70 -17.33
C GLU A 339 23.92 8.19 -17.20
N SER A 340 24.42 7.73 -16.05
CA SER A 340 24.60 6.30 -15.80
C SER A 340 23.27 5.55 -15.83
N VAL A 341 22.23 6.14 -15.24
CA VAL A 341 20.89 5.55 -15.21
C VAL A 341 20.27 5.50 -16.60
N LEU A 342 20.41 6.56 -17.40
CA LEU A 342 19.91 6.59 -18.77
C LEU A 342 20.58 5.51 -19.65
N ARG A 343 21.90 5.35 -19.57
CA ARG A 343 22.61 4.29 -20.32
C ARG A 343 22.17 2.89 -19.91
N SER A 344 22.04 2.64 -18.61
CA SER A 344 21.55 1.36 -18.11
C SER A 344 20.09 1.13 -18.53
N SER A 345 19.25 2.16 -18.52
CA SER A 345 17.87 2.10 -18.99
C SER A 345 17.79 1.77 -20.48
N GLU A 346 18.70 2.31 -21.31
CA GLU A 346 18.80 1.97 -22.73
C GLU A 346 19.17 0.49 -22.95
N GLN A 347 20.11 -0.04 -22.15
CA GLN A 347 20.48 -1.46 -22.21
C GLN A 347 19.30 -2.37 -21.84
N VAL A 348 18.57 -2.03 -20.78
CA VAL A 348 17.35 -2.76 -20.39
C VAL A 348 16.29 -2.64 -21.48
N SER A 349 16.10 -1.44 -22.04
CA SER A 349 15.12 -1.18 -23.10
C SER A 349 15.37 -2.04 -24.34
N ALA A 350 16.64 -2.28 -24.72
CA ALA A 350 16.97 -3.16 -25.84
C ALA A 350 16.55 -4.62 -25.59
N VAL A 351 16.71 -5.12 -24.36
CA VAL A 351 16.26 -6.47 -23.97
C VAL A 351 14.74 -6.55 -23.97
N LEU A 352 14.06 -5.56 -23.41
CA LEU A 352 12.59 -5.50 -23.39
C LEU A 352 12.00 -5.34 -24.79
N GLN A 353 12.64 -4.58 -25.67
CA GLN A 353 12.20 -4.44 -27.05
C GLN A 353 12.23 -5.78 -27.80
N THR A 354 13.25 -6.60 -27.55
CA THR A 354 13.32 -7.96 -28.12
C THR A 354 12.12 -8.80 -27.70
N GLN A 355 11.64 -8.64 -26.45
CA GLN A 355 10.46 -9.34 -25.94
C GLN A 355 9.15 -8.80 -26.54
N VAL A 356 9.11 -7.50 -26.87
CA VAL A 356 7.99 -6.92 -27.62
C VAL A 356 7.94 -7.46 -29.04
N ASP A 357 9.10 -7.53 -29.71
CA ASP A 357 9.20 -8.03 -31.09
C ASP A 357 8.84 -9.53 -31.18
N GLN A 358 9.06 -10.29 -30.11
CA GLN A 358 8.67 -11.71 -29.97
C GLN A 358 7.20 -11.91 -29.57
N GLY A 359 6.49 -10.84 -29.20
CA GLY A 359 5.08 -10.90 -28.77
C GLY A 359 4.87 -11.40 -27.33
N GLU A 360 5.94 -11.56 -26.53
CA GLU A 360 5.83 -11.93 -25.11
C GLU A 360 5.46 -10.72 -24.23
N LEU A 361 5.88 -9.52 -24.63
CA LEU A 361 5.58 -8.27 -23.96
C LEU A 361 4.74 -7.38 -24.87
N ALA A 362 3.60 -6.88 -24.40
CA ALA A 362 2.78 -5.98 -25.22
C ALA A 362 3.47 -4.62 -25.44
N ARG A 363 4.07 -4.04 -24.38
CA ARG A 363 4.79 -2.76 -24.38
C ARG A 363 5.57 -2.54 -23.09
N PHE A 364 6.53 -1.62 -23.10
CA PHE A 364 7.10 -0.98 -21.92
C PHE A 364 7.31 0.53 -22.15
N GLU A 365 7.47 1.29 -21.07
CA GLU A 365 7.86 2.70 -21.08
C GLU A 365 9.28 2.84 -20.52
N SER A 366 10.03 3.83 -21.00
CA SER A 366 11.42 4.05 -20.59
C SER A 366 11.77 5.54 -20.66
N PRO A 367 12.50 6.10 -19.67
CA PRO A 367 12.91 7.50 -19.73
C PRO A 367 13.83 7.79 -20.92
N SER A 368 14.53 6.77 -21.43
CA SER A 368 15.42 6.89 -22.59
C SER A 368 14.71 7.18 -23.92
N PHE A 369 13.39 6.94 -24.00
CA PHE A 369 12.58 7.31 -25.18
C PHE A 369 12.42 8.82 -25.30
N TYR A 370 12.32 9.51 -24.17
CA TYR A 370 12.14 10.96 -24.10
C TYR A 370 13.47 11.71 -23.99
N LEU A 371 14.40 11.18 -23.18
CA LEU A 371 15.73 11.75 -22.97
C LEU A 371 16.82 10.67 -23.14
N PRO A 372 17.33 10.47 -24.36
CA PRO A 372 18.42 9.51 -24.61
C PRO A 372 19.70 9.94 -23.89
N SER A 373 20.56 8.97 -23.56
CA SER A 373 21.85 9.24 -22.91
C SER A 373 22.76 10.10 -23.80
N THR A 374 23.68 10.84 -23.19
CA THR A 374 24.63 11.66 -23.96
C THR A 374 25.47 10.81 -24.92
N ALA A 375 25.75 9.55 -24.55
CA ALA A 375 26.44 8.59 -25.40
C ALA A 375 25.61 8.23 -26.64
N THR A 376 24.32 7.92 -26.45
CA THR A 376 23.40 7.59 -27.56
C THR A 376 23.19 8.77 -28.48
N GLN A 377 23.00 9.98 -27.95
CA GLN A 377 22.84 11.19 -28.77
C GLN A 377 24.09 11.47 -29.62
N ARG A 378 25.29 11.35 -29.04
CA ARG A 378 26.56 11.49 -29.79
C ARG A 378 26.76 10.40 -30.82
N ALA A 379 26.42 9.15 -30.49
CA ALA A 379 26.48 8.05 -31.44
C ALA A 379 25.54 8.28 -32.64
N ARG A 380 24.32 8.77 -32.39
CA ARG A 380 23.37 9.19 -33.43
C ARG A 380 23.95 10.32 -34.30
N GLN A 381 24.50 11.38 -33.72
CA GLN A 381 25.15 12.47 -34.48
C GLN A 381 26.34 11.98 -35.31
N ALA A 382 27.17 11.10 -34.75
CA ALA A 382 28.34 10.54 -35.46
C ALA A 382 27.95 9.59 -36.59
N SER A 383 26.78 8.94 -36.50
CA SER A 383 26.25 8.06 -37.56
C SER A 383 25.70 8.80 -38.78
N LEU A 384 25.47 10.11 -38.67
CA LEU A 384 24.93 10.90 -39.77
C LEU A 384 25.99 11.08 -40.89
N PRO A 385 25.66 10.74 -42.15
CA PRO A 385 26.60 10.84 -43.26
C PRO A 385 27.01 12.29 -43.56
N MET A 386 28.14 12.47 -44.26
CA MET A 386 28.52 13.79 -44.82
C MET A 386 27.53 14.19 -45.92
N THR A 387 27.26 15.49 -46.07
CA THR A 387 26.27 16.01 -47.02
C THR A 387 26.50 15.49 -48.45
N ALA A 388 27.75 15.45 -48.91
CA ALA A 388 28.09 14.93 -50.24
C ALA A 388 27.76 13.43 -50.43
N LEU A 389 27.97 12.62 -49.39
CA LEU A 389 27.61 11.19 -49.43
C LEU A 389 26.09 11.01 -49.38
N LEU A 390 25.40 11.80 -48.57
CA LEU A 390 23.95 11.77 -48.46
C LEU A 390 23.26 12.20 -49.75
N GLU A 391 23.79 13.24 -50.42
CA GLU A 391 23.33 13.68 -51.74
C GLU A 391 23.45 12.58 -52.80
N SER A 392 24.59 11.89 -52.85
CA SER A 392 24.80 10.75 -53.76
C SER A 392 23.81 9.62 -53.47
N ASN A 393 23.65 9.23 -52.20
CA ASN A 393 22.74 8.15 -51.80
C ASN A 393 21.29 8.50 -52.12
N LEU A 394 20.89 9.76 -51.90
CA LEU A 394 19.55 10.25 -52.18
C LEU A 394 19.27 10.32 -53.69
N ALA A 395 20.24 10.81 -54.47
CA ALA A 395 20.14 10.83 -55.93
C ALA A 395 19.97 9.41 -56.50
N GLN A 396 20.65 8.42 -55.92
CA GLN A 396 20.48 7.00 -56.28
C GLN A 396 19.12 6.44 -55.82
N ALA A 397 18.70 6.73 -54.59
CA ALA A 397 17.45 6.21 -54.02
C ALA A 397 16.18 6.71 -54.77
N VAL A 398 16.27 7.88 -55.41
CA VAL A 398 15.14 8.49 -56.14
C VAL A 398 15.10 8.05 -57.62
N GLN A 399 16.10 7.32 -58.11
CA GLN A 399 16.10 6.81 -59.49
C GLN A 399 14.90 5.87 -59.73
N GLY A 400 14.10 6.18 -60.75
CA GLY A 400 12.90 5.39 -61.09
C GLY A 400 11.66 5.72 -60.26
N LEU A 401 11.74 6.66 -59.30
CA LEU A 401 10.59 7.14 -58.54
C LEU A 401 10.00 8.42 -59.18
N PRO A 402 8.70 8.70 -59.00
CA PRO A 402 8.03 9.89 -59.55
C PRO A 402 8.37 11.19 -58.80
N VAL A 403 9.52 11.24 -58.11
CA VAL A 403 9.94 12.35 -57.24
C VAL A 403 11.30 12.86 -57.72
N ARG A 404 11.57 14.15 -57.53
CA ARG A 404 12.86 14.76 -57.88
C ARG A 404 13.72 14.92 -56.64
N ALA A 405 15.02 14.65 -56.74
CA ALA A 405 15.96 14.78 -55.62
C ALA A 405 15.96 16.20 -55.00
N GLN A 406 15.72 17.24 -55.80
CA GLN A 406 15.64 18.63 -55.33
C GLN A 406 14.48 18.89 -54.35
N LEU A 407 13.46 18.03 -54.33
CA LEU A 407 12.36 18.15 -53.35
C LEU A 407 12.88 17.98 -51.91
N PHE A 408 13.94 17.20 -51.73
CA PHE A 408 14.47 16.81 -50.42
C PHE A 408 15.69 17.64 -49.98
N THR A 409 15.94 18.79 -50.62
CA THR A 409 16.94 19.76 -50.13
C THR A 409 16.74 20.16 -48.66
N PRO A 410 15.50 20.34 -48.14
CA PRO A 410 15.28 20.57 -46.72
C PRO A 410 15.79 19.43 -45.82
N PHE A 411 15.59 18.16 -46.21
CA PHE A 411 16.12 17.00 -45.49
C PHE A 411 17.66 17.02 -45.41
N LEU A 412 18.36 17.36 -46.50
CA LEU A 412 19.82 17.47 -46.51
C LEU A 412 20.31 18.57 -45.54
N ALA A 413 19.62 19.72 -45.52
CA ALA A 413 19.93 20.82 -44.61
C ALA A 413 19.68 20.44 -43.15
N ASP A 414 18.57 19.74 -42.86
CA ASP A 414 18.21 19.29 -41.52
C ASP A 414 19.22 18.26 -40.99
N VAL A 415 19.65 17.29 -41.81
CA VAL A 415 20.70 16.31 -41.43
C VAL A 415 22.05 17.00 -41.19
N ALA A 416 22.43 17.95 -42.05
CA ALA A 416 23.67 18.71 -41.86
C ALA A 416 23.65 19.53 -40.56
N ALA A 417 22.52 20.16 -40.24
CA ALA A 417 22.34 20.90 -38.99
C ALA A 417 22.37 19.97 -37.76
N ALA A 418 21.71 18.82 -37.82
CA ALA A 418 21.61 17.86 -36.72
C ALA A 418 22.98 17.34 -36.23
N ARG A 419 23.98 17.29 -37.11
CA ARG A 419 25.36 16.87 -36.77
C ARG A 419 26.06 17.78 -35.77
N SER A 420 25.72 19.07 -35.75
CA SER A 420 26.34 20.07 -34.88
C SER A 420 25.34 20.70 -33.89
N GLN A 421 24.11 20.19 -33.83
CA GLN A 421 23.12 20.67 -32.89
C GLN A 421 23.57 20.36 -31.44
N PRO A 422 23.25 21.24 -30.47
CA PRO A 422 23.40 20.93 -29.06
C PRO A 422 22.65 19.64 -28.69
N LEU A 423 23.23 18.88 -27.76
CA LEU A 423 22.60 17.67 -27.22
C LEU A 423 21.38 18.06 -26.39
N LEU A 424 20.30 17.30 -26.54
CA LEU A 424 19.07 17.43 -25.75
C LEU A 424 19.39 17.25 -24.25
N GLN A 425 19.04 18.26 -23.47
CA GLN A 425 19.10 18.29 -22.01
C GLN A 425 17.69 18.21 -21.42
N ALA A 426 17.59 17.80 -20.16
CA ALA A 426 16.30 17.82 -19.45
C ALA A 426 15.67 19.23 -19.38
N ALA A 427 16.51 20.28 -19.29
CA ALA A 427 16.05 21.67 -19.28
C ALA A 427 15.29 22.06 -20.57
N ASP A 428 15.62 21.42 -21.70
CA ASP A 428 14.94 21.67 -22.98
C ASP A 428 13.51 21.11 -22.99
N LEU A 429 13.18 20.20 -22.05
CA LEU A 429 11.88 19.55 -21.95
C LEU A 429 10.93 20.26 -20.99
N GLU A 430 11.40 21.12 -20.08
CA GLU A 430 10.64 21.70 -18.94
C GLU A 430 9.34 22.41 -19.34
N GLN A 431 9.25 22.93 -20.56
CA GLN A 431 8.05 23.60 -21.09
C GLN A 431 7.18 22.71 -21.99
N THR A 432 7.41 21.41 -21.97
CA THR A 432 6.71 20.44 -22.81
C THR A 432 6.01 19.38 -21.97
N SER A 433 5.03 18.68 -22.55
CA SER A 433 4.40 17.51 -21.92
C SER A 433 5.39 16.37 -21.67
N MET A 434 6.54 16.37 -22.35
CA MET A 434 7.57 15.33 -22.20
C MET A 434 8.36 15.48 -20.90
N ALA A 435 8.44 16.68 -20.31
CA ALA A 435 9.04 16.84 -18.97
C ALA A 435 8.29 16.01 -17.94
N MET A 436 6.96 16.02 -17.97
CA MET A 436 6.16 15.20 -17.05
C MET A 436 6.45 13.70 -17.20
N ALA A 437 6.64 13.22 -18.43
CA ALA A 437 6.96 11.82 -18.68
C ALA A 437 8.36 11.46 -18.16
N VAL A 438 9.35 12.33 -18.38
CA VAL A 438 10.71 12.14 -17.87
C VAL A 438 10.73 12.21 -16.35
N ASP A 439 10.13 13.22 -15.73
CA ASP A 439 10.12 13.40 -14.27
C ASP A 439 9.37 12.28 -13.55
N ALA A 440 8.36 11.68 -14.20
CA ALA A 440 7.66 10.51 -13.68
C ALA A 440 8.49 9.23 -13.73
N LEU A 441 9.39 9.11 -14.71
CA LEU A 441 10.21 7.92 -14.97
C LEU A 441 11.67 8.07 -14.51
N LEU A 442 12.10 9.25 -14.08
CA LEU A 442 13.49 9.52 -13.70
C LEU A 442 13.50 10.39 -12.44
N ILE A 443 13.65 9.72 -11.30
CA ILE A 443 13.49 10.33 -9.99
C ILE A 443 14.87 10.48 -9.33
N GLN A 444 15.15 11.67 -8.81
CA GLN A 444 16.28 11.89 -7.94
C GLN A 444 15.84 11.76 -6.48
N GLN A 445 16.42 10.80 -5.76
CA GLN A 445 16.26 10.67 -4.30
C GLN A 445 17.64 10.80 -3.66
N ASP A 446 17.80 11.81 -2.80
CA ASP A 446 19.06 12.19 -2.18
C ASP A 446 20.18 12.40 -3.23
N ARG A 447 21.22 11.55 -3.18
CA ARG A 447 22.37 11.55 -4.09
C ARG A 447 22.31 10.44 -5.14
N ARG A 448 21.15 9.80 -5.32
CA ARG A 448 20.96 8.70 -6.28
C ARG A 448 19.88 9.06 -7.29
N TRP A 449 20.09 8.59 -8.51
CA TRP A 449 19.12 8.64 -9.59
C TRP A 449 18.51 7.27 -9.76
N THR A 450 17.21 7.22 -10.03
CA THR A 450 16.47 5.99 -10.26
C THR A 450 15.56 6.19 -11.47
N ALA A 451 15.58 5.22 -12.38
CA ALA A 451 14.66 5.10 -13.50
C ALA A 451 13.77 3.87 -13.35
#